data_AF-A0A7Y4KHZ2-F1
#
_entry.id   AF-A0A7Y4KHZ2-F1
#
_cell.length_a   1.000
_cell.length_b   1.000
_cell.length_c   1.000
_cell.angle_alpha   90.00
_cell.angle_beta   90.00
_cell.angle_gamma   90.00
#
_symmetry.space_group_name_H-M   'P 1'
#
loop_
_entity.id
_entity.type
_entity.pdbx_description
1 polymer ?
#
loop_
_entity_poly.entity_id
_entity_poly.type
_entity_poly.pdbx_seq_one_letter_code
_entity_poly.pdbx_strand_id
1 'polypeptide(L)'
;MESHSVPVASAPGPRPRVWTVFVAFVVMFGLLVTGSVIVNHIATGIEAAKAGVDPSDSVAQAALAEKVEALPWPTVVLVMMVGTVALSLALLGGRLSPQPLRERLRLTAGVPLPAWAWLTAAVGCFAVGQSLESLAVLTGAWSWTGSLKGFEAASQGPLGTFALLLFFGSPVAGTAEELFFRGYVQTRLVERWGPKAGVVGAATLFGLLHLDPIHGPITLVVALFLGWLAVHTGSVRLPIFVHILNNGTSFLLGRYAPPSSEYPASVHTALLCVSALLVVGAVVLLRRIPEAPKPEAAAMLAGA
;
A
#
# COMPACT_ATOMS: atom_id res chain seq x y z
N MET A 1 -31.10 52.55 1.68
CA MET A 1 -30.59 51.80 0.50
C MET A 1 -29.29 51.16 0.96
N GLU A 2 -29.40 50.02 1.64
CA GLU A 2 -28.25 49.31 2.21
C GLU A 2 -27.53 48.60 1.06
N SER A 3 -26.28 49.00 0.82
CA SER A 3 -25.43 48.36 -0.17
C SER A 3 -24.96 47.01 0.38
N HIS A 4 -25.61 45.92 -0.05
CA HIS A 4 -25.06 44.58 0.11
C HIS A 4 -23.75 44.48 -0.68
N SER A 5 -22.63 44.58 0.01
CA SER A 5 -21.32 44.21 -0.54
C SER A 5 -21.30 42.69 -0.71
N VAL A 6 -21.37 42.23 -1.96
CA VAL A 6 -21.10 40.84 -2.31
C VAL A 6 -19.67 40.51 -1.89
N PRO A 7 -19.41 39.46 -1.09
CA PRO A 7 -18.05 39.07 -0.76
C PRO A 7 -17.33 38.68 -2.05
N VAL A 8 -16.28 39.42 -2.40
CA VAL A 8 -15.39 39.09 -3.51
C VAL A 8 -14.71 37.76 -3.14
N ALA A 9 -14.97 36.71 -3.93
CA ALA A 9 -14.31 35.43 -3.77
C ALA A 9 -12.78 35.64 -3.74
N SER A 10 -12.14 35.22 -2.65
CA SER A 10 -10.70 35.31 -2.50
C SER A 10 -10.02 34.52 -3.64
N ALA A 11 -9.00 35.14 -4.26
CA ALA A 11 -8.23 34.49 -5.31
C ALA A 11 -7.66 33.15 -4.81
N PRO A 12 -7.66 32.08 -5.63
CA PRO A 12 -7.12 30.79 -5.21
C PRO A 12 -5.65 30.97 -4.80
N GLY A 13 -5.33 30.55 -3.57
CA GLY A 13 -3.99 30.66 -3.02
C GLY A 13 -2.93 29.96 -3.88
N PRO A 14 -1.63 30.25 -3.67
CA PRO A 14 -0.57 29.67 -4.48
C PRO A 14 -0.60 28.14 -4.40
N ARG A 15 -0.69 27.50 -5.57
CA ARG A 15 -0.73 26.03 -5.70
C ARG A 15 0.45 25.38 -4.95
N PRO A 16 0.22 24.28 -4.19
CA PRO A 16 1.23 23.73 -3.31
C PRO A 16 2.46 23.20 -4.09
N ARG A 17 3.61 23.19 -3.41
CA ARG A 17 4.85 22.61 -3.91
C ARG A 17 4.77 21.09 -3.82
N VAL A 18 5.01 20.41 -4.94
CA VAL A 18 4.97 18.93 -5.02
C VAL A 18 6.34 18.28 -5.02
N TRP A 19 7.43 19.04 -5.24
CA TRP A 19 8.79 18.47 -5.28
C TRP A 19 9.17 17.73 -3.99
N THR A 20 8.65 18.15 -2.83
CA THR A 20 8.90 17.50 -1.54
C THR A 20 8.39 16.06 -1.51
N VAL A 21 7.30 15.79 -2.23
CA VAL A 21 6.71 14.45 -2.36
C VAL A 21 7.64 13.53 -3.14
N PHE A 22 8.20 14.01 -4.26
CA PHE A 22 9.15 13.25 -5.07
C PHE A 22 10.48 13.04 -4.36
N VAL A 23 10.99 14.03 -3.62
CA VAL A 23 12.18 13.86 -2.78
C VAL A 23 11.93 12.81 -1.70
N ALA A 24 10.80 12.88 -0.98
CA ALA A 24 10.46 11.88 0.03
C ALA A 24 10.33 10.47 -0.58
N PHE A 25 9.75 10.35 -1.78
CA PHE A 25 9.66 9.07 -2.50
C PHE A 25 11.03 8.54 -2.92
N VAL A 26 11.92 9.38 -3.47
CA VAL A 26 13.28 8.97 -3.84
C VAL A 26 14.09 8.56 -2.60
N VAL A 27 13.96 9.29 -1.49
CA VAL A 27 14.58 8.91 -0.22
C VAL A 27 14.05 7.57 0.28
N MET A 28 12.72 7.38 0.27
CA MET A 28 12.11 6.10 0.62
C MET A 28 12.66 4.96 -0.24
N PHE A 29 12.58 5.11 -1.56
CA PHE A 29 13.05 4.12 -2.53
C PHE A 29 14.54 3.78 -2.33
N GLY A 30 15.40 4.80 -2.20
CA GLY A 30 16.83 4.62 -1.98
C GLY A 30 17.13 3.90 -0.67
N LEU A 31 16.45 4.25 0.42
CA LEU A 31 16.59 3.56 1.71
C LEU A 31 16.15 2.10 1.63
N LEU A 32 15.04 1.81 0.95
CA LEU A 32 14.52 0.45 0.81
C LEU A 32 15.41 -0.43 -0.07
N VAL A 33 15.90 0.09 -1.19
CA VAL A 33 16.83 -0.64 -2.07
C VAL A 33 18.18 -0.87 -1.38
N THR A 34 18.72 0.16 -0.72
CA THR A 34 20.00 0.03 0.01
C THR A 34 19.86 -0.98 1.15
N GLY A 35 18.78 -0.87 1.92
CA GLY A 35 18.52 -1.78 3.01
C GLY A 35 18.25 -3.21 2.54
N SER A 36 17.59 -3.41 1.40
CA SER A 36 17.38 -4.75 0.85
C SER A 36 18.68 -5.42 0.43
N VAL A 37 19.56 -4.67 -0.22
CA VAL A 37 20.92 -5.13 -0.56
C VAL A 37 21.71 -5.49 0.70
N ILE A 38 21.67 -4.64 1.74
CA ILE A 38 22.36 -4.90 3.02
C ILE A 38 21.83 -6.17 3.69
N VAL A 39 20.51 -6.31 3.82
CA VAL A 39 19.88 -7.49 4.45
C VAL A 39 20.23 -8.75 3.68
N ASN A 40 20.19 -8.72 2.35
CA ASN A 40 20.56 -9.87 1.53
C ASN A 40 22.04 -10.25 1.72
N HIS A 41 22.96 -9.28 1.71
CA HIS A 41 24.38 -9.55 1.95
C HIS A 41 24.66 -10.11 3.36
N ILE A 42 23.96 -9.61 4.38
CA ILE A 42 24.06 -10.16 5.74
C ILE A 42 23.57 -11.61 5.75
N ALA A 43 22.43 -11.90 5.12
CA ALA A 43 21.88 -13.24 5.05
C ALA A 43 22.82 -14.22 4.33
N THR A 44 23.34 -13.82 3.16
CA THR A 44 24.36 -14.59 2.43
C THR A 44 25.61 -14.81 3.27
N GLY A 45 26.14 -13.77 3.93
CA GLY A 45 27.35 -13.89 4.76
C GLY A 45 27.18 -14.86 5.94
N ILE A 46 26.03 -14.80 6.62
CA ILE A 46 25.69 -15.72 7.72
C ILE A 46 25.63 -17.17 7.21
N GLU A 47 24.93 -17.41 6.11
CA GLU A 47 24.77 -18.77 5.59
C GLU A 47 26.06 -19.32 4.97
N ALA A 48 26.87 -18.48 4.31
CA ALA A 48 28.19 -18.86 3.81
C ALA A 48 29.09 -19.32 4.96
N ALA A 49 29.12 -18.55 6.05
CA ALA A 49 29.93 -18.87 7.24
C ALA A 49 29.49 -20.17 7.91
N LYS A 50 28.17 -20.42 8.02
CA LYS A 50 27.63 -21.68 8.56
C LYS A 50 27.96 -22.89 7.70
N ALA A 51 27.95 -22.71 6.37
CA ALA A 51 28.17 -23.79 5.41
C ALA A 51 29.65 -23.98 5.06
N GLY A 52 30.55 -23.11 5.53
CA GLY A 52 31.98 -23.15 5.18
C GLY A 52 32.23 -22.90 3.69
N VAL A 53 31.36 -22.14 3.03
CA VAL A 53 31.45 -21.88 1.58
C VAL A 53 32.54 -20.85 1.30
N ASP A 54 33.45 -21.18 0.38
CA ASP A 54 34.47 -20.26 -0.11
C ASP A 54 33.81 -19.14 -0.93
N PRO A 55 34.09 -17.85 -0.64
CA PRO A 55 33.63 -16.72 -1.44
C PRO A 55 34.03 -16.77 -2.92
N SER A 56 35.10 -17.49 -3.27
CA SER A 56 35.61 -17.62 -4.64
C SER A 56 34.90 -18.72 -5.46
N ASP A 57 34.16 -19.62 -4.83
CA ASP A 57 33.41 -20.67 -5.53
C ASP A 57 32.05 -20.13 -6.03
N SER A 58 32.02 -19.72 -7.30
CA SER A 58 30.82 -19.15 -7.92
C SER A 58 29.62 -20.11 -7.93
N VAL A 59 29.84 -21.43 -8.00
CA VAL A 59 28.76 -22.42 -8.03
C VAL A 59 28.15 -22.57 -6.64
N ALA A 60 28.99 -22.68 -5.62
CA ALA A 60 28.53 -22.72 -4.23
C ALA A 60 27.84 -21.42 -3.81
N GLN A 61 28.33 -20.26 -4.28
CA GLN A 61 27.68 -18.97 -4.05
C GLN A 61 26.29 -18.87 -4.71
N ALA A 62 26.12 -19.41 -5.92
CA ALA A 62 24.82 -19.42 -6.59
C ALA A 62 23.79 -20.29 -5.84
N ALA A 63 24.19 -21.49 -5.41
CA ALA A 63 23.33 -22.36 -4.60
C ALA A 63 22.97 -21.73 -3.24
N LEU A 64 23.90 -20.97 -2.67
CA LEU A 64 23.67 -20.22 -1.43
C LEU A 64 22.64 -19.10 -1.62
N ALA A 65 22.68 -18.38 -2.74
CA ALA A 65 21.72 -17.32 -3.05
C ALA A 65 20.28 -17.86 -3.10
N GLU A 66 20.06 -19.00 -3.79
CA GLU A 66 18.76 -19.66 -3.83
C GLU A 66 18.28 -20.08 -2.42
N LYS A 67 19.19 -20.60 -1.59
CA LYS A 67 18.89 -20.92 -0.19
C LYS A 67 18.50 -19.69 0.63
N VAL A 68 19.15 -18.55 0.40
CA VAL A 68 18.86 -17.29 1.09
C VAL A 68 17.48 -16.75 0.72
N GLU A 69 17.05 -16.88 -0.53
CA GLU A 69 15.69 -16.50 -0.95
C GLU A 69 14.60 -17.29 -0.21
N ALA A 70 14.89 -18.54 0.19
CA ALA A 70 13.99 -19.39 0.96
C ALA A 70 14.04 -19.14 2.48
N LEU A 71 14.86 -18.20 2.96
CA LEU A 71 14.91 -17.91 4.40
C LEU A 71 13.70 -17.06 4.84
N PRO A 72 13.06 -17.42 5.96
CA PRO A 72 11.92 -16.66 6.49
C PRO A 72 12.26 -15.25 7.02
N TRP A 73 13.40 -15.10 7.70
CA TRP A 73 13.71 -13.90 8.47
C TRP A 73 14.09 -12.66 7.65
N PRO A 74 14.79 -12.74 6.48
CA PRO A 74 15.12 -11.56 5.70
C PRO A 74 13.86 -10.80 5.28
N THR A 75 12.82 -11.51 4.82
CA THR A 75 11.52 -10.92 4.48
C THR A 75 10.91 -10.15 5.65
N VAL A 76 10.95 -10.70 6.86
CA VAL A 76 10.42 -10.03 8.05
C VAL A 76 11.18 -8.72 8.33
N VAL A 77 12.51 -8.75 8.22
CA VAL A 77 13.34 -7.54 8.41
C VAL A 77 13.04 -6.49 7.34
N LEU A 78 12.88 -6.90 6.08
CA LEU A 78 12.52 -6.00 4.99
C LEU A 78 11.15 -5.35 5.23
N VAL A 79 10.15 -6.11 5.66
CA VAL A 79 8.82 -5.59 5.99
C VAL A 79 8.87 -4.61 7.17
N MET A 80 9.64 -4.92 8.21
CA MET A 80 9.88 -3.99 9.33
C MET A 80 10.52 -2.69 8.86
N MET A 81 11.49 -2.79 7.95
CA MET A 81 12.14 -1.63 7.35
C MET A 81 11.15 -0.79 6.53
N VAL A 82 10.31 -1.40 5.69
CA VAL A 82 9.29 -0.68 4.90
C VAL A 82 8.36 0.11 5.82
N GLY A 83 7.80 -0.54 6.85
CA GLY A 83 6.89 0.12 7.78
C GLY A 83 7.56 1.27 8.55
N THR A 84 8.80 1.07 9.04
CA THR A 84 9.51 2.11 9.80
C THR A 84 9.95 3.29 8.93
N VAL A 85 10.45 3.05 7.72
CA VAL A 85 10.84 4.11 6.77
C VAL A 85 9.61 4.91 6.34
N ALA A 86 8.53 4.24 5.92
CA ALA A 86 7.29 4.89 5.51
C ALA A 86 6.71 5.76 6.64
N LEU A 87 6.63 5.23 7.86
CA LEU A 87 6.12 5.95 9.02
C LEU A 87 7.01 7.16 9.35
N SER A 88 8.33 6.98 9.36
CA SER A 88 9.29 8.04 9.66
C SER A 88 9.17 9.20 8.67
N LEU A 89 9.09 8.89 7.38
CA LEU A 89 8.95 9.90 6.32
C LEU A 89 7.58 10.58 6.35
N ALA A 90 6.51 9.83 6.63
CA ALA A 90 5.16 10.41 6.79
C ALA A 90 5.11 11.39 7.97
N LEU A 91 5.66 11.00 9.13
CA LEU A 91 5.70 11.84 10.32
C LEU A 91 6.61 13.06 10.15
N LEU A 92 7.81 12.87 9.56
CA LEU A 92 8.74 13.97 9.28
C LEU A 92 8.14 14.96 8.29
N GLY A 93 7.66 14.47 7.15
CA GLY A 93 7.02 15.29 6.13
C GLY A 93 5.76 15.99 6.64
N GLY A 94 5.02 15.34 7.54
CA GLY A 94 3.89 15.92 8.24
C GLY A 94 4.29 17.03 9.21
N ARG A 95 5.34 16.84 10.01
CA ARG A 95 5.85 17.84 10.97
C ARG A 95 6.50 19.05 10.32
N LEU A 96 7.13 18.88 9.16
CA LEU A 96 7.71 19.98 8.38
C LEU A 96 6.65 20.79 7.60
N SER A 97 5.39 20.35 7.64
CA SER A 97 4.27 21.06 7.01
C SER A 97 3.79 22.21 7.91
N PRO A 98 3.38 23.35 7.33
CA PRO A 98 2.73 24.42 8.11
C PRO A 98 1.33 24.04 8.63
N GLN A 99 0.73 22.98 8.09
CA GLN A 99 -0.56 22.44 8.56
C GLN A 99 -0.37 21.49 9.75
N PRO A 100 -1.33 21.41 10.69
CA PRO A 100 -1.32 20.42 11.77
C PRO A 100 -1.15 19.00 11.25
N LEU A 101 -0.33 18.18 11.94
CA LEU A 101 0.01 16.81 11.52
C LEU A 101 -1.22 15.96 11.19
N ARG A 102 -2.28 16.08 12.02
CA ARG A 102 -3.52 15.30 11.85
C ARG A 102 -4.27 15.65 10.58
N GLU A 103 -4.29 16.93 10.19
CA GLU A 103 -4.89 17.39 8.93
C GLU A 103 -4.00 17.02 7.76
N ARG A 104 -2.69 17.27 7.90
CA ARG A 104 -1.69 17.03 6.85
C ARG A 104 -1.64 15.57 6.41
N LEU A 105 -1.81 14.64 7.35
CA LEU A 105 -1.86 13.19 7.13
C LEU A 105 -3.30 12.65 7.04
N ARG A 106 -4.32 13.52 7.01
CA ARG A 106 -5.75 13.15 6.88
C ARG A 106 -6.25 12.14 7.91
N LEU A 107 -5.76 12.26 9.14
CA LEU A 107 -6.15 11.45 10.30
C LEU A 107 -7.46 11.93 10.96
N THR A 108 -8.07 13.00 10.45
CA THR A 108 -9.40 13.46 10.85
C THR A 108 -10.46 12.41 10.51
N ALA A 109 -11.64 12.50 11.13
CA ALA A 109 -12.68 11.49 10.98
C ALA A 109 -13.26 11.40 9.55
N GLY A 110 -13.08 12.44 8.73
CA GLY A 110 -13.70 12.51 7.41
C GLY A 110 -15.23 12.59 7.50
N VAL A 111 -15.91 12.05 6.49
CA VAL A 111 -17.37 11.87 6.52
C VAL A 111 -17.75 10.75 7.52
N PRO A 112 -18.89 10.85 8.21
CA PRO A 112 -19.35 9.77 9.08
C PRO A 112 -19.66 8.52 8.26
N LEU A 113 -19.00 7.41 8.60
CA LEU A 113 -19.14 6.14 7.89
C LEU A 113 -20.05 5.18 8.66
N PRO A 114 -21.13 4.66 8.04
CA PRO A 114 -21.91 3.58 8.65
C PRO A 114 -21.06 2.29 8.72
N ALA A 115 -21.37 1.40 9.68
CA ALA A 115 -20.59 0.19 9.91
C ALA A 115 -20.45 -0.70 8.65
N TRP A 116 -21.51 -0.78 7.83
CA TRP A 116 -21.47 -1.55 6.58
C TRP A 116 -20.41 -1.04 5.59
N ALA A 117 -20.08 0.25 5.59
CA ALA A 117 -19.11 0.83 4.66
C ALA A 117 -17.70 0.25 4.88
N TRP A 118 -17.32 -0.01 6.13
CA TRP A 118 -16.03 -0.61 6.48
C TRP A 118 -15.92 -2.03 5.93
N LEU A 119 -16.97 -2.84 6.12
CA LEU A 119 -17.03 -4.20 5.61
C LEU A 119 -17.05 -4.21 4.07
N THR A 120 -17.88 -3.37 3.45
CA THR A 120 -17.97 -3.28 1.99
C THR A 120 -16.65 -2.84 1.36
N ALA A 121 -15.93 -1.90 1.97
CA ALA A 121 -14.61 -1.50 1.51
C ALA A 121 -13.57 -2.62 1.65
N ALA A 122 -13.59 -3.37 2.76
CA ALA A 122 -12.71 -4.53 2.94
C ALA A 122 -12.99 -5.62 1.88
N VAL A 123 -14.26 -6.02 1.71
CA VAL A 123 -14.66 -7.00 0.69
C VAL A 123 -14.32 -6.51 -0.71
N GLY A 124 -14.55 -5.24 -1.02
CA GLY A 124 -14.19 -4.64 -2.30
C GLY A 124 -12.69 -4.72 -2.59
N CYS A 125 -11.85 -4.41 -1.60
CA CYS A 125 -10.40 -4.50 -1.74
C CYS A 125 -9.91 -5.93 -1.94
N PHE A 126 -10.41 -6.88 -1.13
CA PHE A 126 -10.11 -8.31 -1.31
C PHE A 126 -10.52 -8.80 -2.69
N ALA A 127 -11.70 -8.38 -3.18
CA ALA A 127 -12.19 -8.73 -4.49
C ALA A 127 -11.31 -8.15 -5.60
N VAL A 128 -10.82 -6.91 -5.47
CA VAL A 128 -9.84 -6.34 -6.42
C VAL A 128 -8.58 -7.22 -6.47
N GLY A 129 -7.97 -7.51 -5.31
CA GLY A 129 -6.77 -8.36 -5.24
C GLY A 129 -6.98 -9.74 -5.85
N GLN A 130 -8.04 -10.45 -5.42
CA GLN A 130 -8.37 -11.79 -5.91
C GLN A 130 -8.65 -11.83 -7.42
N SER A 131 -9.30 -10.79 -7.96
CA SER A 131 -9.59 -10.72 -9.41
C SER A 131 -8.31 -10.65 -10.23
N LEU A 132 -7.33 -9.86 -9.79
CA LEU A 132 -6.06 -9.68 -10.49
C LEU A 132 -5.15 -10.89 -10.32
N GLU A 133 -5.15 -11.51 -9.14
CA GLU A 133 -4.45 -12.76 -8.90
C GLU A 133 -4.99 -13.90 -9.78
N SER A 134 -6.31 -14.12 -9.79
CA SER A 134 -6.91 -15.13 -10.68
C SER A 134 -6.62 -14.85 -12.15
N LEU A 135 -6.64 -13.58 -12.57
CA LEU A 135 -6.27 -13.19 -13.93
C LEU A 135 -4.79 -13.50 -14.23
N ALA A 136 -3.89 -13.21 -13.29
CA ALA A 136 -2.46 -13.51 -13.44
C ALA A 136 -2.20 -15.02 -13.51
N VAL A 137 -2.91 -15.83 -12.73
CA VAL A 137 -2.79 -17.31 -12.80
C VAL A 137 -3.33 -17.83 -14.13
N LEU A 138 -4.53 -17.41 -14.54
CA LEU A 138 -5.17 -17.84 -15.80
C LEU A 138 -4.37 -17.47 -17.05
N THR A 139 -3.62 -16.37 -17.01
CA THR A 139 -2.77 -15.92 -18.12
C THR A 139 -1.36 -16.52 -18.08
N GLY A 140 -1.02 -17.28 -17.02
CA GLY A 140 0.34 -17.78 -16.77
C GLY A 140 1.32 -16.70 -16.28
N ALA A 141 0.90 -15.43 -16.20
CA ALA A 141 1.72 -14.32 -15.75
C ALA A 141 2.16 -14.47 -14.29
N TRP A 142 1.39 -15.19 -13.46
CA TRP A 142 1.75 -15.48 -12.06
C TRP A 142 3.14 -16.11 -11.91
N SER A 143 3.62 -16.86 -12.92
CA SER A 143 4.96 -17.45 -12.90
C SER A 143 6.11 -16.45 -12.88
N TRP A 144 5.85 -15.16 -13.15
CA TRP A 144 6.86 -14.10 -13.19
C TRP A 144 7.06 -13.40 -11.84
N THR A 145 6.31 -13.80 -10.81
CA THR A 145 6.48 -13.25 -9.46
C THR A 145 7.75 -13.81 -8.79
N GLY A 146 8.64 -12.92 -8.38
CA GLY A 146 9.83 -13.26 -7.59
C GLY A 146 9.65 -12.94 -6.11
N SER A 147 9.03 -11.79 -5.80
CA SER A 147 8.95 -11.26 -4.43
C SER A 147 8.09 -12.13 -3.50
N LEU A 148 7.13 -12.88 -4.04
CA LEU A 148 6.22 -13.70 -3.24
C LEU A 148 6.88 -14.91 -2.57
N LYS A 149 8.01 -15.42 -3.10
CA LYS A 149 8.74 -16.55 -2.49
C LYS A 149 9.18 -16.26 -1.06
N GLY A 150 9.72 -15.06 -0.82
CA GLY A 150 10.16 -14.65 0.51
C GLY A 150 8.98 -14.51 1.48
N PHE A 151 7.82 -14.07 1.01
CA PHE A 151 6.59 -14.00 1.81
C PHE A 151 6.03 -15.39 2.11
N GLU A 152 6.09 -16.32 1.17
CA GLU A 152 5.70 -17.72 1.36
C GLU A 152 6.61 -18.39 2.40
N ALA A 153 7.93 -18.26 2.26
CA ALA A 153 8.90 -18.77 3.22
C ALA A 153 8.68 -18.19 4.63
N ALA A 154 8.44 -16.88 4.73
CA ALA A 154 8.14 -16.23 5.99
C ALA A 154 6.80 -16.68 6.60
N SER A 155 5.80 -16.93 5.75
CA SER A 155 4.49 -17.41 6.16
C SER A 155 4.55 -18.86 6.66
N GLN A 156 5.27 -19.75 5.98
CA GLN A 156 5.43 -21.15 6.38
C GLN A 156 6.53 -21.39 7.42
N GLY A 157 7.24 -20.33 7.82
CA GLY A 157 8.32 -20.38 8.80
C GLY A 157 7.86 -20.67 10.24
N PRO A 158 8.80 -20.67 11.19
CA PRO A 158 8.51 -20.85 12.62
C PRO A 158 7.47 -19.84 13.12
N LEU A 159 6.66 -20.24 14.10
CA LEU A 159 5.55 -19.41 14.62
C LEU A 159 5.99 -18.00 15.05
N GLY A 160 7.17 -17.86 15.66
CA GLY A 160 7.72 -16.55 16.03
C GLY A 160 7.98 -15.65 14.82
N THR A 161 8.54 -16.20 13.74
CA THR A 161 8.78 -15.47 12.49
C THR A 161 7.47 -15.08 11.83
N PHE A 162 6.50 -16.00 11.77
CA PHE A 162 5.17 -15.71 11.24
C PHE A 162 4.45 -14.63 12.05
N ALA A 163 4.52 -14.67 13.38
CA ALA A 163 3.92 -13.64 14.24
C ALA A 163 4.53 -12.26 14.00
N LEU A 164 5.85 -12.19 13.81
CA LEU A 164 6.53 -10.94 13.45
C LEU A 164 6.13 -10.47 12.05
N LEU A 165 6.07 -11.36 11.06
CA LEU A 165 5.57 -11.04 9.71
C LEU A 165 4.16 -10.46 9.78
N LEU A 166 3.25 -11.15 10.49
CA LEU A 166 1.86 -10.76 10.60
C LEU A 166 1.74 -9.38 11.27
N PHE A 167 2.44 -9.15 12.38
CA PHE A 167 2.38 -7.87 13.08
C PHE A 167 3.03 -6.72 12.30
N PHE A 168 4.23 -6.91 11.76
CA PHE A 168 4.92 -5.83 11.06
C PHE A 168 4.38 -5.59 9.64
N GLY A 169 3.94 -6.64 8.95
CA GLY A 169 3.44 -6.55 7.58
C GLY A 169 1.97 -6.15 7.47
N SER A 170 1.16 -6.37 8.50
CA SER A 170 -0.26 -5.98 8.49
C SER A 170 -0.49 -4.65 9.22
N PRO A 171 -0.57 -4.58 10.57
CA PRO A 171 -0.89 -3.33 11.23
C PRO A 171 0.19 -2.25 11.07
N VAL A 172 1.48 -2.59 11.15
CA VAL A 172 2.56 -1.57 11.07
C VAL A 172 2.74 -1.06 9.64
N ALA A 173 3.05 -1.94 8.68
CA ALA A 173 3.25 -1.55 7.29
C ALA A 173 1.98 -0.95 6.67
N GLY A 174 0.82 -1.59 6.82
CA GLY A 174 -0.45 -1.07 6.31
C GLY A 174 -0.77 0.33 6.84
N THR A 175 -0.55 0.60 8.13
CA THR A 175 -0.72 1.95 8.67
C THR A 175 0.30 2.93 8.11
N ALA A 176 1.59 2.57 8.14
CA ALA A 176 2.68 3.44 7.76
C ALA A 176 2.62 3.85 6.28
N GLU A 177 2.32 2.88 5.41
CA GLU A 177 2.18 3.08 3.98
C GLU A 177 0.98 3.96 3.65
N GLU A 178 -0.19 3.75 4.27
CA GLU A 178 -1.33 4.65 4.06
C GLU A 178 -1.06 6.08 4.54
N LEU A 179 -0.37 6.25 5.67
CA LEU A 179 0.04 7.57 6.14
C LEU A 179 0.99 8.26 5.16
N PHE A 180 1.95 7.52 4.61
CA PHE A 180 2.89 8.06 3.63
C PHE A 180 2.20 8.34 2.29
N PHE A 181 1.58 7.33 1.68
CA PHE A 181 1.03 7.44 0.33
C PHE A 181 -0.29 8.20 0.28
N ARG A 182 -1.26 7.95 1.17
CA ARG A 182 -2.58 8.59 1.09
C ARG A 182 -2.64 9.86 1.92
N GLY A 183 -1.96 9.87 3.06
CA GLY A 183 -1.82 11.04 3.93
C GLY A 183 -0.86 12.08 3.36
N TYR A 184 0.41 11.72 3.15
CA TYR A 184 1.43 12.68 2.75
C TYR A 184 1.49 12.94 1.24
N VAL A 185 1.72 11.91 0.41
CA VAL A 185 1.92 11.98 -1.05
C VAL A 185 0.62 12.43 -1.76
N GLN A 186 -0.43 11.60 -1.70
CA GLN A 186 -1.67 11.78 -2.46
C GLN A 186 -2.34 13.11 -2.16
N THR A 187 -2.42 13.52 -0.89
CA THR A 187 -3.00 14.81 -0.49
C THR A 187 -2.39 15.97 -1.29
N ARG A 188 -1.06 16.03 -1.40
CA ARG A 188 -0.38 17.10 -2.14
C ARG A 188 -0.61 17.02 -3.65
N LEU A 189 -0.64 15.81 -4.19
CA LEU A 189 -0.92 15.63 -5.62
C LEU A 189 -2.38 16.00 -5.96
N VAL A 190 -3.32 15.69 -5.06
CA VAL A 190 -4.73 16.08 -5.18
C VAL A 190 -4.91 17.59 -5.08
N GLU A 191 -4.28 18.25 -4.12
CA GLU A 191 -4.33 19.72 -4.00
C GLU A 191 -3.72 20.43 -5.22
N ARG A 192 -2.72 19.81 -5.88
CA ARG A 192 -2.03 20.42 -7.03
C ARG A 192 -2.71 20.15 -8.38
N TRP A 193 -3.17 18.92 -8.60
CA TRP A 193 -3.61 18.42 -9.91
C TRP A 193 -5.04 17.86 -9.91
N GLY A 194 -5.72 17.92 -8.77
CA GLY A 194 -7.07 17.43 -8.60
C GLY A 194 -7.15 15.94 -8.23
N PRO A 195 -8.35 15.47 -7.83
CA PRO A 195 -8.53 14.14 -7.25
C PRO A 195 -8.04 12.98 -8.12
N LYS A 196 -8.40 12.98 -9.40
CA LYS A 196 -8.07 11.88 -10.33
C LYS A 196 -6.56 11.76 -10.53
N ALA A 197 -5.89 12.85 -10.89
CA ALA A 197 -4.45 12.86 -11.11
C ALA A 197 -3.67 12.56 -9.82
N GLY A 198 -4.15 13.05 -8.68
CA GLY A 198 -3.52 12.78 -7.38
C GLY A 198 -3.61 11.32 -6.95
N VAL A 199 -4.76 10.68 -7.13
CA VAL A 199 -4.95 9.24 -6.85
C VAL A 199 -4.10 8.39 -7.79
N VAL A 200 -4.15 8.66 -9.11
CA VAL A 200 -3.36 7.90 -10.08
C VAL A 200 -1.86 8.05 -9.80
N GLY A 201 -1.38 9.28 -9.60
CA GLY A 201 0.03 9.53 -9.32
C GLY A 201 0.52 8.82 -8.05
N ALA A 202 -0.24 8.88 -6.95
CA ALA A 202 0.13 8.19 -5.71
C ALA A 202 0.10 6.66 -5.85
N ALA A 203 -0.91 6.11 -6.55
CA ALA A 203 -1.02 4.67 -6.80
C ALA A 203 0.09 4.16 -7.71
N THR A 204 0.52 4.94 -8.72
CA THR A 204 1.67 4.59 -9.56
C THR A 204 2.96 4.55 -8.74
N LEU A 205 3.21 5.56 -7.90
CA LEU A 205 4.38 5.55 -7.01
C LEU A 205 4.36 4.34 -6.05
N PHE A 206 3.18 3.98 -5.52
CA PHE A 206 3.01 2.81 -4.68
C PHE A 206 3.36 1.50 -5.41
N GLY A 207 2.81 1.28 -6.61
CA GLY A 207 3.09 0.09 -7.40
C GLY A 207 4.56 -0.02 -7.83
N LEU A 208 5.19 1.10 -8.21
CA LEU A 208 6.61 1.15 -8.57
C LEU A 208 7.53 0.76 -7.41
N LEU A 209 7.11 0.98 -6.16
CA LEU A 209 7.91 0.63 -4.99
C LEU A 209 8.10 -0.88 -4.82
N HIS A 210 7.19 -1.70 -5.36
CA HIS A 210 7.19 -3.15 -5.17
C HIS A 210 8.18 -3.89 -6.07
N LEU A 211 8.67 -3.25 -7.15
CA LEU A 211 9.74 -3.76 -8.02
C LEU A 211 9.55 -5.21 -8.54
N ASP A 212 8.31 -5.66 -8.63
CA ASP A 212 7.94 -6.99 -9.14
C ASP A 212 6.97 -6.83 -10.33
N PRO A 213 7.19 -7.56 -11.44
CA PRO A 213 6.43 -7.38 -12.68
C PRO A 213 4.95 -7.73 -12.56
N ILE A 214 4.54 -8.50 -11.53
CA ILE A 214 3.15 -8.90 -11.31
C ILE A 214 2.58 -8.25 -10.06
N HIS A 215 3.31 -8.31 -8.96
CA HIS A 215 2.87 -7.73 -7.69
C HIS A 215 2.82 -6.20 -7.75
N GLY A 216 3.71 -5.54 -8.50
CA GLY A 216 3.65 -4.09 -8.74
C GLY A 216 2.35 -3.63 -9.42
N PRO A 217 1.96 -4.19 -10.57
CA PRO A 217 0.67 -3.90 -11.19
C PRO A 217 -0.55 -4.21 -10.30
N ILE A 218 -0.55 -5.34 -9.57
CA ILE A 218 -1.64 -5.69 -8.66
C ILE A 218 -1.80 -4.63 -7.57
N THR A 219 -0.69 -4.28 -6.91
CA THR A 219 -0.67 -3.29 -5.83
C THR A 219 -1.01 -1.89 -6.32
N LEU A 220 -0.69 -1.53 -7.58
CA LEU A 220 -1.15 -0.29 -8.19
C LEU A 220 -2.68 -0.21 -8.24
N VAL A 221 -3.36 -1.28 -8.71
CA VAL A 221 -4.81 -1.27 -8.85
C VAL A 221 -5.50 -1.27 -7.48
N VAL A 222 -4.99 -2.05 -6.53
CA VAL A 222 -5.41 -1.95 -5.11
C VAL A 222 -5.20 -0.54 -4.60
N ALA A 223 -4.08 0.09 -4.95
CA ALA A 223 -3.78 1.45 -4.51
C ALA A 223 -4.70 2.51 -5.11
N LEU A 224 -5.18 2.32 -6.34
CA LEU A 224 -6.23 3.16 -6.92
C LEU A 224 -7.53 3.06 -6.12
N PHE A 225 -7.93 1.85 -5.71
CA PHE A 225 -9.13 1.64 -4.90
C PHE A 225 -9.01 2.33 -3.53
N LEU A 226 -7.90 2.09 -2.80
CA LEU A 226 -7.65 2.73 -1.51
C LEU A 226 -7.50 4.25 -1.63
N GLY A 227 -6.84 4.73 -2.69
CA GLY A 227 -6.70 6.15 -2.97
C GLY A 227 -8.03 6.83 -3.24
N TRP A 228 -8.93 6.16 -3.98
CA TRP A 228 -10.31 6.62 -4.17
C TRP A 228 -11.08 6.67 -2.84
N LEU A 229 -11.00 5.63 -2.00
CA LEU A 229 -11.61 5.64 -0.66
C LEU A 229 -11.10 6.81 0.18
N ALA A 230 -9.79 7.07 0.15
CA ALA A 230 -9.19 8.16 0.88
C ALA A 230 -9.78 9.50 0.44
N VAL A 231 -9.84 9.80 -0.87
CA VAL A 231 -10.47 11.03 -1.37
C VAL A 231 -11.95 11.08 -1.00
N HIS A 232 -12.69 10.03 -1.31
CA HIS A 232 -14.15 9.98 -1.16
C HIS A 232 -14.59 10.21 0.29
N THR A 233 -13.88 9.60 1.25
CA THR A 233 -14.19 9.72 2.68
C THR A 233 -13.53 10.91 3.37
N GLY A 234 -12.56 11.57 2.74
CA GLY A 234 -11.82 12.65 3.38
C GLY A 234 -10.72 12.18 4.35
N SER A 235 -10.60 10.88 4.63
CA SER A 235 -9.77 10.33 5.72
C SER A 235 -8.94 9.13 5.27
N VAL A 236 -7.75 8.92 5.88
CA VAL A 236 -6.96 7.69 5.69
C VAL A 236 -7.41 6.53 6.58
N ARG A 237 -8.33 6.75 7.54
CA ARG A 237 -8.70 5.69 8.51
C ARG A 237 -9.32 4.47 7.85
N LEU A 238 -10.22 4.66 6.88
CA LEU A 238 -10.83 3.57 6.13
C LEU A 238 -9.77 2.84 5.27
N PRO A 239 -8.94 3.53 4.46
CA PRO A 239 -7.81 2.90 3.79
C PRO A 239 -6.88 2.11 4.72
N ILE A 240 -6.50 2.65 5.89
CA ILE A 240 -5.66 1.97 6.89
C ILE A 240 -6.32 0.66 7.30
N PHE A 241 -7.58 0.69 7.74
CA PHE A 241 -8.30 -0.51 8.14
C PHE A 241 -8.34 -1.56 7.04
N VAL A 242 -8.68 -1.14 5.82
CA VAL A 242 -8.79 -2.04 4.67
C VAL A 242 -7.43 -2.64 4.31
N HIS A 243 -6.36 -1.85 4.32
CA HIS A 243 -5.02 -2.32 3.99
C HIS A 243 -4.46 -3.27 5.06
N ILE A 244 -4.69 -2.99 6.34
CA ILE A 244 -4.33 -3.91 7.43
C ILE A 244 -5.03 -5.26 7.23
N LEU A 245 -6.34 -5.26 6.98
CA LEU A 245 -7.08 -6.48 6.71
C LEU A 245 -6.61 -7.18 5.43
N ASN A 246 -6.30 -6.43 4.37
CA ASN A 246 -5.74 -6.95 3.13
C ASN A 246 -4.50 -7.80 3.40
N ASN A 247 -3.48 -7.19 4.02
CA ASN A 247 -2.21 -7.86 4.28
C ASN A 247 -2.37 -9.00 5.29
N GLY A 248 -3.17 -8.79 6.34
CA GLY A 248 -3.42 -9.80 7.36
C GLY A 248 -4.04 -11.06 6.77
N THR A 249 -5.06 -10.91 5.93
CA THR A 249 -5.67 -12.02 5.21
C THR A 249 -4.67 -12.68 4.26
N SER A 250 -3.90 -11.92 3.49
CA SER A 250 -2.89 -12.49 2.58
C SER A 250 -1.86 -13.35 3.32
N PHE A 251 -1.34 -12.93 4.47
CA PHE A 251 -0.40 -13.74 5.25
C PHE A 251 -1.06 -14.95 5.91
N LEU A 252 -2.30 -14.83 6.39
CA LEU A 252 -3.06 -15.97 6.92
C LEU A 252 -3.34 -17.01 5.84
N LEU A 253 -3.74 -16.59 4.65
CA LEU A 253 -3.89 -17.48 3.51
C LEU A 253 -2.55 -18.12 3.13
N GLY A 254 -1.48 -17.34 3.05
CA GLY A 254 -0.13 -17.85 2.80
C GLY A 254 0.34 -18.88 3.82
N ARG A 255 -0.20 -18.89 5.05
CA ARG A 255 0.10 -19.87 6.10
C ARG A 255 -0.79 -21.12 6.04
N TYR A 256 -2.09 -20.96 5.76
CA TYR A 256 -3.11 -21.98 6.00
C TYR A 256 -3.82 -22.49 4.75
N ALA A 257 -3.66 -21.83 3.60
CA ALA A 257 -4.23 -22.23 2.33
C ALA A 257 -3.12 -22.74 1.37
N PRO A 258 -3.44 -23.66 0.46
CA PRO A 258 -2.58 -24.00 -0.66
C PRO A 258 -2.18 -22.76 -1.48
N PRO A 259 -0.97 -22.74 -2.07
CA PRO A 259 -0.57 -21.73 -3.04
C PRO A 259 -1.60 -21.58 -4.14
N SER A 260 -1.86 -20.35 -4.58
CA SER A 260 -2.93 -20.11 -5.54
C SER A 260 -2.68 -20.78 -6.89
N SER A 261 -1.43 -20.98 -7.28
CA SER A 261 -1.04 -21.73 -8.48
C SER A 261 -1.46 -23.20 -8.48
N GLU A 262 -1.83 -23.78 -7.33
CA GLU A 262 -2.27 -25.17 -7.23
C GLU A 262 -3.76 -25.35 -7.52
N TYR A 263 -4.55 -24.27 -7.52
CA TYR A 263 -5.98 -24.36 -7.81
C TYR A 263 -6.24 -24.53 -9.32
N PRO A 264 -7.25 -25.32 -9.71
CA PRO A 264 -7.58 -25.51 -11.11
C PRO A 264 -8.14 -24.23 -11.75
N ALA A 265 -7.97 -24.09 -13.07
CA ALA A 265 -8.44 -22.92 -13.83
C ALA A 265 -9.95 -22.64 -13.66
N SER A 266 -10.78 -23.66 -13.44
CA SER A 266 -12.21 -23.50 -13.17
C SER A 266 -12.49 -22.74 -11.87
N VAL A 267 -11.69 -22.97 -10.83
CA VAL A 267 -11.77 -22.25 -9.55
C VAL A 267 -11.36 -20.79 -9.74
N HIS A 268 -10.24 -20.53 -10.43
CA HIS A 268 -9.84 -19.14 -10.73
C HIS A 268 -10.86 -18.39 -11.57
N THR A 269 -11.48 -19.06 -12.54
CA THR A 269 -12.54 -18.47 -13.38
C THR A 269 -13.75 -18.10 -12.53
N ALA A 270 -14.18 -19.00 -11.64
CA ALA A 270 -15.28 -18.72 -10.72
C ALA A 270 -14.95 -17.55 -9.76
N LEU A 271 -13.75 -17.57 -9.16
CA LEU A 271 -13.27 -16.51 -8.27
C LEU A 271 -13.18 -15.17 -9.01
N LEU A 272 -12.70 -15.15 -10.25
CA LEU A 272 -12.62 -13.94 -11.08
C LEU A 272 -14.02 -13.36 -11.34
N CYS A 273 -14.99 -14.18 -11.73
CA CYS A 273 -16.37 -13.74 -11.98
C CYS A 273 -17.02 -13.20 -10.69
N VAL A 274 -16.93 -13.93 -9.59
CA VAL A 274 -17.53 -13.53 -8.30
C VAL A 274 -16.86 -12.25 -7.78
N SER A 275 -15.54 -12.19 -7.79
CA SER A 275 -14.81 -11.00 -7.33
C SER A 275 -15.09 -9.78 -8.21
N ALA A 276 -15.18 -9.92 -9.53
CA ALA A 276 -15.56 -8.80 -10.41
C ALA A 276 -16.95 -8.23 -10.05
N LEU A 277 -17.94 -9.09 -9.78
CA LEU A 277 -19.27 -8.66 -9.33
C LEU A 277 -19.22 -7.98 -7.95
N LEU A 278 -18.42 -8.51 -7.02
CA LEU A 278 -18.23 -7.92 -5.70
C LEU A 278 -17.55 -6.54 -5.77
N VAL A 279 -16.56 -6.35 -6.66
CA VAL A 279 -15.93 -5.04 -6.89
C VAL A 279 -16.97 -4.03 -7.36
N VAL A 280 -17.78 -4.38 -8.37
CA VAL A 280 -18.84 -3.50 -8.88
C VAL A 280 -19.86 -3.18 -7.79
N GLY A 281 -20.34 -4.20 -7.06
CA GLY A 281 -21.29 -4.03 -5.96
C GLY A 281 -20.73 -3.13 -4.85
N ALA A 282 -19.47 -3.34 -4.45
CA ALA A 282 -18.80 -2.54 -3.44
C ALA A 282 -18.69 -1.07 -3.87
N VAL A 283 -18.24 -0.80 -5.10
CA VAL A 283 -18.14 0.56 -5.64
C VAL A 283 -19.51 1.24 -5.69
N VAL A 284 -20.56 0.54 -6.14
CA VAL A 284 -21.92 1.09 -6.21
C VAL A 284 -22.45 1.43 -4.81
N LEU A 285 -22.26 0.55 -3.82
CA LEU A 285 -22.72 0.77 -2.45
C LEU A 285 -21.96 1.91 -1.78
N LEU A 286 -20.63 1.91 -1.90
CA LEU A 286 -19.78 2.94 -1.29
C LEU A 286 -20.02 4.33 -1.88
N ARG A 287 -20.37 4.44 -3.17
CA ARG A 287 -20.79 5.73 -3.78
C ARG A 287 -22.09 6.31 -3.22
N ARG A 288 -22.86 5.55 -2.44
CA ARG A 288 -24.04 6.07 -1.73
C ARG A 288 -23.67 6.88 -0.49
N ILE A 289 -22.42 6.81 -0.06
CA ILE A 289 -21.90 7.63 1.04
C ILE A 289 -21.67 9.05 0.51
N PRO A 290 -22.05 10.09 1.26
CA PRO A 290 -21.75 11.47 0.86
C PRO A 290 -20.25 11.66 0.65
N GLU A 291 -19.88 12.31 -0.46
CA GLU A 291 -18.50 12.70 -0.70
C GLU A 291 -18.03 13.73 0.32
N ALA A 292 -16.78 13.61 0.77
CA ALA A 292 -16.15 14.67 1.55
C ALA A 292 -16.14 15.99 0.76
N PRO A 293 -16.40 17.14 1.41
CA PRO A 293 -16.35 18.44 0.75
C PRO A 293 -15.00 18.65 0.06
N LYS A 294 -15.02 19.22 -1.15
CA LYS A 294 -13.79 19.60 -1.85
C LYS A 294 -13.02 20.64 -1.00
N PRO A 295 -11.67 20.65 -1.04
CA PRO A 295 -10.85 21.57 -0.24
C PRO A 295 -11.24 23.05 -0.43
N GLU A 296 -11.62 23.44 -1.65
CA GLU A 296 -12.09 24.80 -1.99
C GLU A 296 -13.40 25.17 -1.27
N ALA A 297 -14.32 24.22 -1.10
CA ALA A 297 -15.58 24.44 -0.40
C ALA A 297 -15.41 24.44 1.13
N ALA A 298 -14.47 23.64 1.66
CA ALA A 298 -14.16 23.60 3.09
C ALA A 298 -13.51 24.92 3.57
N ALA A 299 -12.66 25.54 2.75
CA ALA A 299 -12.06 26.85 3.05
C ALA A 299 -13.11 27.99 3.06
N MET A 300 -14.14 27.91 2.21
CA MET A 300 -15.25 28.87 2.22
C MET A 300 -16.16 28.70 3.43
N LEU A 301 -16.41 27.46 3.88
CA LEU A 301 -17.24 27.17 5.06
C LEU A 301 -16.53 27.49 6.38
N ALA A 302 -15.19 27.44 6.41
CA ALA A 302 -14.40 27.80 7.60
C ALA A 302 -14.17 29.32 7.75
N GLY A 303 -14.49 30.11 6.72
CA GLY A 303 -14.38 31.56 6.71
C GLY A 303 -15.71 32.31 6.83
N ALA A 304 -16.81 31.59 7.07
CA ALA A 304 -18.16 32.12 7.31
C ALA A 304 -18.55 31.88 8.77
#